data_AF-A0A7S2VIM0-F1
#
_entry.id   AF-A0A7S2VIM0-F1
#
_cell.length_a   1.000
_cell.length_b   1.000
_cell.length_c   1.000
_cell.angle_alpha   90.00
_cell.angle_beta   90.00
_cell.angle_gamma   90.00
#
_symmetry.space_group_name_H-M   'P 1'
#
loop_
_entity.id
_entity.type
_entity.pdbx_description
1 polymer ?
#
loop_
_entity_poly.entity_id
_entity_poly.type
_entity_poly.pdbx_seq_one_letter_code
_entity_poly.pdbx_strand_id
1 'polypeptide(L)'
;VCIKHPSDIDRIEKLMNRDLTHWVNVKSACPKTFTRTKPTNPKLGDWQKCVMRITSIGDEKFRAACVSSKYNDSNDYTLAHRLWDPRMEMPAEELGVSYVMQVDVQLLTTKPHQIRGQLAALGCPIVGDVAYGGGSCVMRMHHHMWQRMAVQLCHLEFNMPEWNEDKTALVPTDKKCAFHLNTAWWTEYLNDYERSV
;
A
#
# COMPACT_ATOMS: atom_id res chain seq x y z
N VAL A 1 2.26 4.51 2.24
CA VAL A 1 2.44 5.10 0.89
C VAL A 1 3.44 6.24 0.94
N CYS A 2 4.13 6.47 -0.17
CA CYS A 2 5.04 7.58 -0.37
C CYS A 2 4.28 8.87 -0.64
N ILE A 3 4.71 9.99 -0.06
CA ILE A 3 4.12 11.32 -0.23
C ILE A 3 5.22 12.29 -0.64
N LYS A 4 5.08 12.88 -1.83
CA LYS A 4 6.07 13.83 -2.37
C LYS A 4 5.82 15.24 -1.88
N HIS A 5 4.56 15.68 -1.91
CA HIS A 5 4.15 17.02 -1.50
C HIS A 5 3.26 16.96 -0.26
N PRO A 6 3.44 17.85 0.73
CA PRO A 6 2.57 17.92 1.92
C PRO A 6 1.07 18.03 1.58
N SER A 7 0.73 18.74 0.50
CA SER A 7 -0.66 18.90 0.03
C SER A 7 -1.33 17.59 -0.40
N ASP A 8 -0.56 16.54 -0.68
CA ASP A 8 -1.11 15.21 -0.98
C ASP A 8 -1.70 14.53 0.27
N ILE A 9 -1.25 14.90 1.47
CA ILE A 9 -1.82 14.40 2.74
C ILE A 9 -3.28 14.82 2.82
N ASP A 10 -3.55 16.13 2.75
CA ASP A 10 -4.91 16.68 2.80
C ASP A 10 -5.77 16.17 1.64
N ARG A 11 -5.17 15.97 0.46
CA ARG A 11 -5.86 15.44 -0.71
C ARG A 11 -6.32 14.00 -0.48
N ILE A 12 -5.50 13.15 0.11
CA ILE A 12 -5.84 11.74 0.36
C ILE A 12 -6.87 11.62 1.49
N GLU A 13 -6.80 12.47 2.51
CA GLU A 13 -7.83 12.53 3.56
C GLU A 13 -9.22 12.87 3.03
N LYS A 14 -9.30 13.81 2.08
CA LYS A 14 -10.56 14.13 1.39
C LYS A 14 -11.13 12.96 0.58
N LEU A 15 -10.34 11.91 0.33
CA LEU A 15 -10.75 10.69 -0.35
C LEU A 15 -11.20 9.57 0.60
N MET A 16 -11.00 9.72 1.91
CA MET A 16 -11.40 8.72 2.90
C MET A 16 -12.91 8.44 2.81
N ASN A 17 -13.27 7.15 2.93
CA ASN A 17 -14.62 6.63 2.80
C ASN A 17 -15.32 6.89 1.45
N ARG A 18 -14.55 7.26 0.41
CA ARG A 18 -15.05 7.38 -0.97
C ARG A 18 -14.58 6.21 -1.83
N ASP A 19 -15.40 5.85 -2.81
CA ASP A 19 -15.05 4.81 -3.78
C ASP A 19 -14.08 5.36 -4.83
N LEU A 20 -12.86 4.85 -4.79
CA LEU A 20 -11.79 5.17 -5.70
C LEU A 20 -11.88 4.27 -6.93
N THR A 21 -12.34 4.86 -8.03
CA THR A 21 -12.49 4.16 -9.31
C THR A 21 -11.31 4.45 -10.23
N HIS A 22 -10.71 3.38 -10.76
CA HIS A 22 -9.78 3.42 -11.90
C HIS A 22 -10.14 2.32 -12.89
N TRP A 23 -9.53 2.36 -14.07
CA TRP A 23 -9.59 1.31 -15.08
C TRP A 23 -8.22 0.72 -15.26
N VAL A 24 -8.10 -0.61 -15.23
CA VAL A 24 -6.85 -1.33 -15.45
C VAL A 24 -6.89 -2.06 -16.78
N ASN A 25 -5.80 -2.00 -17.55
CA ASN A 25 -5.61 -2.88 -18.68
C ASN A 25 -5.08 -4.24 -18.18
N VAL A 26 -5.95 -5.24 -18.03
CA VAL A 26 -5.55 -6.53 -17.44
C VAL A 26 -4.53 -7.31 -18.30
N LYS A 27 -4.50 -7.03 -19.61
CA LYS A 27 -3.56 -7.63 -20.57
C LYS A 27 -2.21 -6.91 -20.66
N SER A 28 -2.07 -5.72 -20.06
CA SER A 28 -0.78 -5.01 -20.04
C SER A 28 0.29 -5.81 -19.27
N ALA A 29 1.56 -5.62 -19.61
CA ALA A 29 2.67 -6.15 -18.84
C ALA A 29 2.73 -5.52 -17.44
N CYS A 30 3.59 -6.03 -16.56
CA CYS A 30 3.86 -5.38 -15.27
C CYS A 30 4.92 -4.27 -15.47
N PRO A 31 4.76 -3.07 -14.87
CA PRO A 31 3.61 -2.62 -14.08
C PRO A 31 2.33 -2.44 -14.93
N LYS A 32 1.19 -2.84 -14.37
CA LYS A 32 -0.10 -2.76 -15.06
C LYS A 32 -0.48 -1.29 -15.26
N THR A 33 -1.10 -0.96 -16.38
CA THR A 33 -1.53 0.42 -16.66
C THR A 33 -2.89 0.71 -16.03
N PHE A 34 -2.99 1.81 -15.27
CA PHE A 34 -4.22 2.30 -14.66
C PHE A 34 -4.56 3.70 -15.16
N THR A 35 -5.85 3.97 -15.39
CA THR A 35 -6.37 5.29 -15.81
C THR A 35 -7.60 5.69 -15.01
N ARG A 36 -7.86 7.00 -14.86
CA ARG A 36 -9.06 7.50 -14.16
C ARG A 36 -10.34 7.31 -14.97
N THR A 37 -10.24 7.47 -16.30
CA THR A 37 -11.34 7.29 -17.24
C THR A 37 -11.13 6.04 -18.07
N LYS A 38 -12.24 5.40 -18.49
CA LYS A 38 -12.17 4.23 -19.37
C LYS A 38 -11.68 4.67 -20.74
N PRO A 39 -10.60 4.08 -21.28
CA PRO A 39 -10.23 4.32 -22.67
C PRO A 39 -11.33 3.83 -23.62
N THR A 40 -11.66 4.64 -24.62
CA THR A 40 -12.76 4.39 -25.56
C THR A 40 -12.36 3.50 -26.72
N ASN A 41 -11.06 3.44 -27.05
CA ASN A 41 -10.56 2.64 -28.17
C ASN A 41 -10.38 1.16 -27.73
N PRO A 42 -11.19 0.22 -28.26
CA PRO A 42 -11.12 -1.18 -27.88
C PRO A 42 -9.81 -1.86 -28.28
N LYS A 43 -9.03 -1.29 -29.22
CA LYS A 43 -7.71 -1.80 -29.60
C LYS A 43 -6.64 -1.55 -28.53
N LEU A 44 -6.91 -0.69 -27.54
CA LEU A 44 -5.94 -0.34 -26.48
C LEU A 44 -5.87 -1.39 -25.34
N GLY A 45 -6.60 -2.50 -25.44
CA GLY A 45 -6.51 -3.61 -24.49
C GLY A 45 -7.81 -3.91 -23.77
N ASP A 46 -7.71 -4.76 -22.74
CA ASP A 46 -8.86 -5.20 -21.94
C ASP A 46 -8.96 -4.36 -20.66
N TRP A 47 -9.77 -3.31 -20.74
CA TRP A 47 -9.93 -2.32 -19.68
C TRP A 47 -11.08 -2.69 -18.74
N GLN A 48 -10.73 -3.05 -17.51
CA GLN A 48 -11.68 -3.45 -16.48
C GLN A 48 -11.73 -2.45 -15.33
N LYS A 49 -12.90 -2.28 -14.73
CA LYS A 49 -13.12 -1.36 -13.61
C LYS A 49 -12.49 -1.92 -12.33
N CYS A 50 -11.72 -1.08 -11.63
CA CYS A 50 -11.16 -1.32 -10.31
C CYS A 50 -11.80 -0.34 -9.32
N VAL A 51 -12.33 -0.84 -8.21
CA VAL A 51 -12.90 -0.03 -7.14
C VAL A 51 -12.31 -0.44 -5.81
N MET A 52 -11.74 0.52 -5.09
CA MET A 52 -11.28 0.35 -3.70
C MET A 52 -11.73 1.55 -2.86
N ARG A 53 -11.65 1.44 -1.55
CA ARG A 53 -11.96 2.53 -0.61
C ARG A 53 -10.82 2.68 0.38
N ILE A 54 -10.39 3.91 0.65
CA ILE A 54 -9.51 4.19 1.79
C ILE A 54 -10.41 4.31 3.02
N THR A 55 -10.23 3.43 3.99
CA THR A 55 -11.08 3.34 5.18
C THR A 55 -10.50 4.04 6.39
N SER A 56 -9.17 4.14 6.47
CA SER A 56 -8.45 4.84 7.53
C SER A 56 -7.14 5.42 7.00
N ILE A 57 -6.64 6.46 7.67
CA ILE A 57 -5.38 7.15 7.35
C ILE A 57 -4.65 7.43 8.67
N GLY A 58 -3.34 7.16 8.68
CA GLY A 58 -2.49 7.36 9.84
C GLY A 58 -2.86 6.44 11.00
N ASP A 59 -2.40 6.80 12.18
CA ASP A 59 -2.87 6.27 13.47
C ASP A 59 -3.44 7.42 14.34
N GLU A 60 -3.76 7.13 15.61
CA GLU A 60 -4.29 8.13 16.54
C GLU A 60 -3.35 9.31 16.80
N LYS A 61 -2.07 9.19 16.46
CA LYS A 61 -1.00 10.07 16.94
C LYS A 61 -0.36 10.91 15.85
N PHE A 62 -0.20 10.39 14.63
CA PHE A 62 0.30 11.20 13.51
C PHE A 62 -0.31 10.81 12.15
N ARG A 63 -0.52 11.83 11.32
CA ARG A 63 -1.12 11.72 9.98
C ARG A 63 -0.12 11.19 8.95
N ALA A 64 1.13 11.64 9.03
CA ALA A 64 2.23 11.24 8.17
C ALA A 64 3.56 11.49 8.88
N ALA A 65 4.57 10.66 8.59
CA ALA A 65 5.92 10.79 9.16
C ALA A 65 6.85 11.44 8.13
N CYS A 66 7.64 12.44 8.57
CA CYS A 66 8.60 13.11 7.71
C CYS A 66 9.82 12.21 7.47
N VAL A 67 10.20 12.04 6.21
CA VAL A 67 11.36 11.24 5.80
C VAL A 67 12.42 12.08 5.07
N SER A 68 12.15 13.35 4.76
CA SER A 68 13.10 14.28 4.14
C SER A 68 14.09 14.91 5.14
N SER A 69 14.56 14.14 6.11
CA SER A 69 15.50 14.62 7.12
C SER A 69 16.78 15.15 6.45
N LYS A 70 17.04 16.46 6.59
CA LYS A 70 18.35 17.10 6.35
C LYS A 70 19.35 16.84 7.50
N TYR A 71 19.07 15.90 8.41
CA TYR A 71 19.93 15.68 9.58
C TYR A 71 21.19 14.94 9.17
N ASN A 72 22.29 15.68 9.29
CA ASN A 72 23.67 15.31 8.99
C ASN A 72 24.29 14.50 10.14
N ASP A 73 23.48 13.85 10.98
CA ASP A 73 23.96 13.22 12.19
C ASP A 73 24.32 11.76 11.93
N SER A 74 25.63 11.59 11.82
CA SER A 74 26.41 10.37 11.52
C SER A 74 26.06 9.08 12.26
N ASN A 75 25.11 9.08 13.21
CA ASN A 75 24.75 7.92 14.03
C ASN A 75 23.25 7.56 14.04
N ASP A 76 22.35 8.37 13.46
CA ASP A 76 20.91 8.06 13.44
C ASP A 76 20.46 7.53 12.07
N TYR A 77 20.00 6.26 12.05
CA TYR A 77 19.25 5.74 10.92
C TYR A 77 17.91 6.46 10.85
N THR A 78 17.82 7.52 10.03
CA THR A 78 16.58 8.21 9.70
C THR A 78 15.48 7.20 9.31
N LEU A 79 14.21 7.55 9.50
CA LEU A 79 13.10 6.69 9.05
C LEU A 79 13.23 6.34 7.56
N ALA A 80 13.75 7.27 6.74
CA ALA A 80 14.08 7.01 5.34
C ALA A 80 15.11 5.88 5.17
N HIS A 81 16.23 5.93 5.92
CA HIS A 81 17.25 4.87 5.87
C HIS A 81 16.71 3.52 6.33
N ARG A 82 15.83 3.49 7.33
CA ARG A 82 15.24 2.23 7.82
C ARG A 82 14.29 1.62 6.80
N LEU A 83 13.55 2.45 6.06
CA LEU A 83 12.57 2.00 5.08
C LEU A 83 13.21 1.64 3.73
N TRP A 84 14.17 2.41 3.21
CA TRP A 84 14.72 2.20 1.86
C TRP A 84 16.13 1.59 1.82
N ASP A 85 16.86 1.54 2.94
CA ASP A 85 18.31 1.28 3.05
C ASP A 85 19.14 2.23 2.14
N PRO A 86 20.05 3.04 2.70
CA PRO A 86 20.80 4.04 1.93
C PRO A 86 21.70 3.47 0.83
N ARG A 87 21.92 2.15 0.80
CA ARG A 87 22.83 1.48 -0.16
C ARG A 87 22.10 0.86 -1.36
N MET A 88 20.78 1.03 -1.43
CA MET A 88 19.95 0.44 -2.48
C MET A 88 19.83 1.35 -3.71
N GLU A 89 19.61 0.73 -4.87
CA GLU A 89 19.28 1.43 -6.11
C GLU A 89 17.93 2.18 -5.92
N MET A 90 17.94 3.51 -6.07
CA MET A 90 16.81 4.43 -5.82
C MET A 90 16.35 4.57 -4.35
N PRO A 91 17.19 5.17 -3.46
CA PRO A 91 16.76 5.52 -2.11
C PRO A 91 15.65 6.59 -2.11
N ALA A 92 14.97 6.77 -0.97
CA ALA A 92 13.85 7.71 -0.81
C ALA A 92 14.10 9.12 -1.36
N GLU A 93 15.36 9.58 -1.28
CA GLU A 93 15.82 10.90 -1.70
C GLU A 93 15.76 11.09 -3.23
N GLU A 94 16.09 10.06 -4.00
CA GLU A 94 15.99 10.09 -5.47
C GLU A 94 14.52 10.05 -5.95
N LEU A 95 13.61 9.54 -5.11
CA LEU A 95 12.19 9.50 -5.41
C LEU A 95 11.48 10.86 -5.19
N GLY A 96 12.14 11.79 -4.49
CA GLY A 96 11.57 13.06 -4.05
C GLY A 96 10.47 12.88 -2.99
N VAL A 97 10.57 11.83 -2.17
CA VAL A 97 9.58 11.54 -1.12
C VAL A 97 9.90 12.36 0.11
N SER A 98 8.94 13.14 0.57
CA SER A 98 9.09 14.00 1.75
C SER A 98 8.46 13.39 3.00
N TYR A 99 7.38 12.61 2.82
CA TYR A 99 6.66 11.97 3.91
C TYR A 99 6.27 10.54 3.55
N VAL A 100 5.97 9.75 4.57
CA VAL A 100 5.24 8.48 4.44
C VAL A 100 3.96 8.54 5.25
N MET A 101 2.93 7.89 4.73
CA MET A 101 1.60 7.87 5.35
C MET A 101 1.05 6.45 5.34
N GLN A 102 0.54 5.97 6.48
CA GLN A 102 -0.18 4.70 6.55
C GLN A 102 -1.61 4.90 6.06
N VAL A 103 -2.13 3.94 5.29
CA VAL A 103 -3.53 3.95 4.83
C VAL A 103 -4.08 2.54 4.90
N ASP A 104 -5.31 2.43 5.39
CA ASP A 104 -6.08 1.19 5.30
C ASP A 104 -6.98 1.25 4.07
N VAL A 105 -7.03 0.13 3.34
CA VAL A 105 -7.78 0.03 2.10
C VAL A 105 -8.70 -1.19 2.11
N GLN A 106 -9.92 -0.99 1.64
CA GLN A 106 -10.89 -2.04 1.37
C GLN A 106 -11.00 -2.26 -0.14
N LEU A 107 -10.84 -3.51 -0.58
CA LEU A 107 -11.06 -3.90 -1.97
C LEU A 107 -12.54 -4.16 -2.22
N LEU A 108 -13.13 -3.44 -3.19
CA LEU A 108 -14.51 -3.66 -3.64
C LEU A 108 -14.56 -4.44 -4.96
N THR A 109 -13.41 -4.63 -5.60
CA THR A 109 -13.20 -5.48 -6.77
C THR A 109 -11.90 -6.26 -6.63
N THR A 110 -11.73 -7.30 -7.44
CA THR A 110 -10.55 -8.18 -7.43
C THR A 110 -9.81 -8.09 -8.76
N LYS A 111 -8.91 -7.09 -8.89
CA LYS A 111 -8.10 -6.90 -10.11
C LYS A 111 -6.60 -7.06 -9.85
N PRO A 112 -5.81 -7.50 -10.85
CA PRO A 112 -4.36 -7.64 -10.70
C PRO A 112 -3.71 -6.32 -10.29
N HIS A 113 -2.85 -6.36 -9.27
CA HIS A 113 -2.11 -5.21 -8.76
C HIS A 113 -2.98 -4.01 -8.35
N GLN A 114 -4.26 -4.23 -8.02
CA GLN A 114 -5.22 -3.15 -7.83
C GLN A 114 -4.77 -2.10 -6.81
N ILE A 115 -4.35 -2.50 -5.61
CA ILE A 115 -3.89 -1.57 -4.56
C ILE A 115 -2.68 -0.78 -5.06
N ARG A 116 -1.66 -1.49 -5.57
CA ARG A 116 -0.39 -0.93 -6.06
C ARG A 116 -0.61 0.14 -7.12
N GLY A 117 -1.35 -0.22 -8.17
CA GLY A 117 -1.56 0.66 -9.31
C GLY A 117 -2.56 1.78 -9.05
N GLN A 118 -3.62 1.57 -8.25
CA GLN A 118 -4.54 2.64 -7.90
C GLN A 118 -3.88 3.70 -7.00
N LEU A 119 -3.06 3.29 -6.03
CA LEU A 119 -2.30 4.22 -5.19
C LEU A 119 -1.23 4.98 -6.00
N ALA A 120 -0.53 4.29 -6.90
CA ALA A 120 0.42 4.95 -7.81
C ALA A 120 -0.26 5.93 -8.78
N ALA A 121 -1.43 5.59 -9.33
CA ALA A 121 -2.23 6.50 -10.17
C ALA A 121 -2.79 7.71 -9.41
N LEU A 122 -2.89 7.60 -8.08
CA LEU A 122 -3.17 8.72 -7.19
C LEU A 122 -1.94 9.56 -6.84
N GLY A 123 -0.74 9.18 -7.31
CA GLY A 123 0.52 9.86 -7.03
C GLY A 123 1.19 9.46 -5.71
N CYS A 124 0.66 8.45 -5.02
CA CYS A 124 1.15 8.00 -3.72
C CYS A 124 1.49 6.49 -3.75
N PRO A 125 2.55 6.08 -4.48
CA PRO A 125 2.91 4.65 -4.60
C PRO A 125 3.23 4.03 -3.23
N ILE A 126 3.17 2.69 -3.16
CA ILE A 126 3.48 1.97 -1.93
C ILE A 126 5.00 1.98 -1.68
N VAL A 127 5.43 2.18 -0.44
CA VAL A 127 6.85 2.09 -0.06
C VAL A 127 7.38 0.69 -0.41
N GLY A 128 8.52 0.62 -1.10
CA GLY A 128 9.11 -0.65 -1.54
C GLY A 128 8.52 -1.21 -2.85
N ASP A 129 7.61 -0.49 -3.50
CA ASP A 129 7.05 -0.90 -4.79
C ASP A 129 7.82 -0.32 -5.98
N VAL A 130 8.99 -0.88 -6.28
CA VAL A 130 9.87 -0.44 -7.38
C VAL A 130 9.11 -0.28 -8.71
N ALA A 131 8.27 -1.26 -9.07
CA ALA A 131 7.57 -1.27 -10.35
C ALA A 131 6.59 -0.11 -10.52
N TYR A 132 6.08 0.44 -9.42
CA TYR A 132 5.14 1.57 -9.43
C TYR A 132 5.75 2.86 -8.86
N GLY A 133 7.08 2.93 -8.68
CA GLY A 133 7.78 4.14 -8.26
C GLY A 133 7.88 4.36 -6.75
N GLY A 134 7.74 3.29 -5.96
CA GLY A 134 7.86 3.27 -4.51
C GLY A 134 9.28 3.06 -3.96
N GLY A 135 10.27 2.92 -4.84
CA GLY A 135 11.65 2.57 -4.50
C GLY A 135 11.82 1.13 -4.04
N SER A 136 13.06 0.74 -3.75
CA SER A 136 13.38 -0.54 -3.14
C SER A 136 13.38 -0.42 -1.62
N CYS A 137 12.75 -1.36 -0.92
CA CYS A 137 12.75 -1.43 0.54
C CYS A 137 13.32 -2.79 0.92
N VAL A 138 14.36 -2.79 1.76
CA VAL A 138 14.99 -4.01 2.26
C VAL A 138 14.84 -4.05 3.77
N MET A 139 14.28 -5.14 4.27
CA MET A 139 14.30 -5.41 5.71
C MET A 139 15.50 -6.30 6.04
N ARG A 140 16.18 -5.93 7.13
CA ARG A 140 17.22 -6.75 7.75
C ARG A 140 16.60 -7.50 8.91
N MET A 141 16.40 -8.81 8.74
CA MET A 141 16.12 -9.72 9.85
C MET A 141 17.06 -10.92 9.76
N HIS A 142 17.72 -11.25 10.88
CA HIS A 142 18.56 -12.44 11.05
C HIS A 142 19.52 -12.72 9.87
N HIS A 143 20.34 -11.74 9.49
CA HIS A 143 21.36 -11.85 8.42
C HIS A 143 20.84 -12.09 6.98
N HIS A 144 19.53 -12.05 6.75
CA HIS A 144 18.94 -12.13 5.42
C HIS A 144 18.35 -10.78 4.99
N MET A 145 18.60 -10.39 3.73
CA MET A 145 18.08 -9.17 3.12
C MET A 145 16.91 -9.52 2.22
N TRP A 146 15.69 -9.12 2.58
CA TRP A 146 14.51 -9.40 1.78
C TRP A 146 13.93 -8.10 1.26
N GLN A 147 13.75 -8.00 -0.05
CA GLN A 147 12.98 -6.92 -0.64
C GLN A 147 11.52 -7.08 -0.22
N ARG A 148 10.94 -6.05 0.39
CA ARG A 148 9.56 -6.10 0.87
C ARG A 148 8.82 -4.83 0.49
N MET A 149 7.55 -4.99 0.16
CA MET A 149 6.63 -3.88 -0.08
C MET A 149 5.80 -3.65 1.19
N ALA A 150 5.55 -2.39 1.54
CA ALA A 150 4.73 -2.00 2.68
C ALA A 150 3.24 -2.19 2.39
N VAL A 151 2.84 -3.45 2.17
CA VAL A 151 1.46 -3.89 2.00
C VAL A 151 1.24 -5.16 2.84
N GLN A 152 0.14 -5.22 3.58
CA GLN A 152 -0.21 -6.34 4.45
C GLN A 152 -1.74 -6.48 4.51
N LEU A 153 -2.22 -7.72 4.55
CA LEU A 153 -3.62 -8.02 4.81
C LEU A 153 -3.87 -7.94 6.32
N CYS A 154 -4.55 -6.89 6.78
CA CYS A 154 -4.84 -6.70 8.21
C CYS A 154 -6.24 -7.14 8.63
N HIS A 155 -7.13 -7.40 7.67
CA HIS A 155 -8.48 -7.89 7.93
C HIS A 155 -8.95 -8.80 6.79
N LEU A 156 -9.51 -9.96 7.14
CA LEU A 156 -10.12 -10.90 6.21
C LEU A 156 -11.40 -11.45 6.84
N GLU A 157 -12.53 -11.27 6.17
CA GLU A 157 -13.81 -11.82 6.59
C GLU A 157 -14.45 -12.62 5.45
N PHE A 158 -14.94 -13.82 5.75
CA PHE A 158 -15.71 -14.64 4.83
C PHE A 158 -16.68 -15.56 5.58
N ASN A 159 -17.65 -16.14 4.86
CA ASN A 159 -18.59 -17.11 5.41
C ASN A 159 -17.86 -18.41 5.74
N MET A 160 -18.07 -18.94 6.94
CA MET A 160 -17.48 -20.18 7.42
C MET A 160 -17.92 -21.33 6.50
N PRO A 161 -16.98 -22.05 5.87
CA PRO A 161 -17.31 -23.22 5.07
C PRO A 161 -17.66 -24.39 5.99
N GLU A 162 -18.79 -25.05 5.74
CA GLU A 162 -19.15 -26.33 6.37
C GLU A 162 -19.39 -27.38 5.30
N TRP A 163 -19.19 -28.66 5.64
CA TRP A 163 -19.51 -29.75 4.73
C TRP A 163 -21.03 -29.79 4.47
N ASN A 164 -21.43 -29.98 3.22
CA ASN A 164 -22.81 -30.38 2.92
C ASN A 164 -23.13 -31.75 3.54
N GLU A 165 -24.41 -32.12 3.59
CA GLU A 165 -24.89 -33.34 4.25
C GLU A 165 -24.15 -34.61 3.75
N ASP A 166 -23.89 -34.67 2.44
CA ASP A 166 -23.20 -35.79 1.79
C ASP A 166 -21.67 -35.76 1.93
N LYS A 167 -21.10 -34.71 2.56
CA LYS A 167 -19.65 -34.47 2.68
C LYS A 167 -18.88 -34.49 1.35
N THR A 168 -19.52 -34.00 0.29
CA THR A 168 -18.95 -33.93 -1.07
C THR A 168 -18.40 -32.55 -1.41
N ALA A 169 -18.89 -31.49 -0.74
CA ALA A 169 -18.45 -30.13 -0.96
C ALA A 169 -18.51 -29.28 0.32
N LEU A 170 -17.63 -28.29 0.41
CA LEU A 170 -17.73 -27.22 1.38
C LEU A 170 -18.67 -26.14 0.84
N VAL A 171 -19.71 -25.82 1.61
CA VAL A 171 -20.69 -24.79 1.29
C VAL A 171 -20.57 -23.63 2.29
N PRO A 172 -20.75 -22.37 1.85
CA PRO A 172 -20.75 -21.24 2.75
C PRO A 172 -21.97 -21.31 3.68
N THR A 173 -21.76 -21.01 4.95
CA THR A 173 -22.84 -20.86 5.94
C THR A 173 -23.07 -19.40 6.29
N ASP A 174 -24.09 -19.11 7.09
CA ASP A 174 -24.33 -17.75 7.62
C ASP A 174 -23.34 -17.35 8.72
N LYS A 175 -22.59 -18.31 9.29
CA LYS A 175 -21.57 -18.02 10.29
C LYS A 175 -20.40 -17.31 9.61
N LYS A 176 -19.88 -16.25 10.22
CA LYS A 176 -18.72 -15.51 9.73
C LYS A 176 -17.45 -15.98 10.41
N CYS A 177 -16.36 -16.04 9.65
CA CYS A 177 -15.01 -16.13 10.17
C CYS A 177 -14.29 -14.82 9.84
N ALA A 178 -13.72 -14.17 10.85
CA ALA A 178 -12.99 -12.92 10.71
C ALA A 178 -11.59 -13.07 11.31
N PHE A 179 -10.59 -12.64 10.56
CA PHE A 179 -9.21 -12.58 10.99
C PHE A 179 -8.78 -11.12 11.00
N HIS A 180 -8.11 -10.69 12.06
CA HIS A 180 -7.66 -9.32 12.20
C HIS A 180 -6.24 -9.27 12.76
N LEU A 181 -5.43 -8.35 12.22
CA LEU A 181 -4.13 -7.98 12.75
C LEU A 181 -4.21 -6.52 13.20
N ASN A 182 -3.82 -6.28 14.44
CA ASN A 182 -3.84 -4.94 15.04
C ASN A 182 -2.74 -4.03 14.47
N THR A 183 -1.66 -4.61 13.95
CA THR A 183 -0.49 -3.87 13.46
C THR A 183 0.03 -4.45 12.14
N ALA A 184 0.64 -3.58 11.35
CA ALA A 184 1.42 -3.96 10.19
C ALA A 184 2.88 -4.18 10.59
N TRP A 185 3.64 -4.94 9.80
CA TRP A 185 5.07 -5.13 10.08
C TRP A 185 5.86 -3.82 10.15
N TRP A 186 5.41 -2.77 9.45
CA TRP A 186 6.06 -1.45 9.45
C TRP A 186 5.63 -0.55 10.62
N THR A 187 4.64 -0.96 11.42
CA THR A 187 4.09 -0.15 12.51
C THR A 187 5.16 0.19 13.54
N GLU A 188 6.06 -0.74 13.88
CA GLU A 188 7.15 -0.47 14.85
C GLU A 188 8.10 0.63 14.36
N TYR A 189 8.42 0.68 13.07
CA TYR A 189 9.29 1.73 12.50
C TYR A 189 8.67 3.12 12.64
N LEU A 190 7.34 3.20 12.49
CA LEU A 190 6.61 4.44 12.63
C LEU A 190 6.48 4.86 14.11
N ASN A 191 6.21 3.90 15.01
CA ASN A 191 6.17 4.14 16.46
C ASN A 191 7.53 4.54 17.03
N ASP A 192 8.62 3.94 16.54
CA ASP A 192 9.98 4.32 16.94
C ASP A 192 10.30 5.75 16.50
N TYR A 193 9.88 6.13 15.29
CA TYR A 193 9.99 7.51 14.83
C TYR A 193 9.22 8.45 15.76
N GLU A 194 7.98 8.11 16.13
CA GLU A 194 7.15 8.89 17.07
C GLU A 194 7.86 9.13 18.41
N ARG A 195 8.55 8.13 18.97
CA ARG A 195 9.28 8.28 20.24
C ARG A 195 10.52 9.17 20.15
N SER A 196 11.05 9.36 18.94
CA SER A 196 12.29 10.09 18.68
C SER A 196 12.09 11.56 18.28
N VAL A 197 10.83 11.98 18.08
CA VAL A 197 10.42 13.36 17.71
C VAL A 197 9.69 14.01 18.88
#